data_AF-A0A7S4QWI2-F1
#
_entry.id   AF-A0A7S4QWI2-F1
#
_cell.length_a   1.000
_cell.length_b   1.000
_cell.length_c   1.000
_cell.angle_alpha   90.00
_cell.angle_beta   90.00
_cell.angle_gamma   90.00
#
_symmetry.space_group_name_H-M   'P 1'
#
loop_
_entity.id
_entity.type
_entity.pdbx_description
1 polymer ?
#
loop_
_entity_poly.entity_id
_entity_poly.type
_entity_poly.pdbx_seq_one_letter_code
_entity_poly.pdbx_strand_id
1 'polypeptide(L)'
;APHLARGRARAASIALLRAARGRGAAGPLAAACARLGPRQDVPQGPAEASSSSQPPAKRQKQEESQAGGKIRLRQVLLRHSQSQRPHDPVRSRPVKRTLEEAEEQMLGVLDGLVADGCAGFAAVSKSLSECQSALKGGEFAGDLGWIDRRTAEAPKQPEREKALRVQLPANVLKAAFELGVGELGDILSSDVGVHLLQRTA
;
A
#
# COMPACT_ATOMS: atom_id res chain seq x y z
N ALA A 1 -7.70 -12.07 15.92
CA ALA A 1 -7.29 -10.78 15.31
C ALA A 1 -7.89 -10.67 13.90
N PRO A 2 -8.92 -9.82 13.69
CA PRO A 2 -9.63 -9.74 12.40
C PRO A 2 -8.72 -9.35 11.22
N HIS A 3 -7.68 -8.57 11.47
CA HIS A 3 -6.69 -8.19 10.46
C HIS A 3 -5.86 -9.38 9.96
N LEU A 4 -5.44 -10.29 10.84
CA LEU A 4 -4.63 -11.44 10.47
C LEU A 4 -5.40 -12.41 9.55
N ALA A 5 -6.70 -12.60 9.83
CA ALA A 5 -7.59 -13.39 8.98
C ALA A 5 -7.74 -12.80 7.56
N ARG A 6 -7.59 -11.48 7.42
CA ARG A 6 -7.63 -10.74 6.15
C ARG A 6 -6.24 -10.56 5.51
N GLY A 7 -5.22 -11.29 5.96
CA GLY A 7 -3.86 -11.20 5.42
C GLY A 7 -3.07 -9.95 5.84
N ARG A 8 -3.57 -9.16 6.80
CA ARG A 8 -2.96 -7.91 7.24
C ARG A 8 -2.19 -8.12 8.55
N ALA A 9 -0.99 -8.68 8.42
CA ALA A 9 -0.13 -9.01 9.55
C ALA A 9 0.35 -7.76 10.31
N ARG A 10 0.69 -6.67 9.62
CA ARG A 10 1.17 -5.44 10.28
C ARG A 10 0.04 -4.77 11.05
N ALA A 11 -1.15 -4.62 10.45
CA ALA A 11 -2.32 -4.13 11.17
C ALA A 11 -2.67 -4.99 12.39
N ALA A 12 -2.52 -6.32 12.30
CA ALA A 12 -2.71 -7.22 13.45
C ALA A 12 -1.70 -6.95 14.59
N SER A 13 -0.43 -6.74 14.25
CA SER A 13 0.60 -6.37 15.23
C SER A 13 0.31 -5.03 15.89
N ILE A 14 -0.09 -4.02 15.13
CA ILE A 14 -0.42 -2.68 15.66
C ILE A 14 -1.63 -2.77 16.59
N ALA A 15 -2.67 -3.53 16.21
CA ALA A 15 -3.83 -3.74 17.05
C ALA A 15 -3.47 -4.44 18.38
N LEU A 16 -2.52 -5.38 18.36
CA LEU A 16 -2.02 -6.04 19.56
C LEU A 16 -1.25 -5.07 20.47
N LEU A 17 -0.38 -4.24 19.90
CA LEU A 17 0.37 -3.22 20.64
C LEU A 17 -0.56 -2.21 21.29
N ARG A 18 -1.56 -1.71 20.54
CA ARG A 18 -2.60 -0.81 21.04
C ARG A 18 -3.38 -1.43 22.20
N ALA A 19 -3.79 -2.70 22.07
CA ALA A 19 -4.49 -3.41 23.13
C ALA A 19 -3.62 -3.60 24.39
N ALA A 20 -2.31 -3.87 24.22
CA ALA A 20 -1.37 -3.96 25.33
C ALA A 20 -1.22 -2.61 26.05
N ARG A 21 -1.04 -1.51 25.31
CA ARG A 21 -1.03 -0.14 25.87
C ARG A 21 -2.30 0.18 26.64
N GLY A 22 -3.46 -0.14 26.09
CA GLY A 22 -4.77 0.06 26.75
C GLY A 22 -4.95 -0.75 28.04
N ARG A 23 -4.17 -1.82 28.23
CA ARG A 23 -4.12 -2.61 29.47
C ARG A 23 -3.02 -2.17 30.44
N GLY A 24 -2.35 -1.05 30.17
CA GLY A 24 -1.33 -0.47 31.04
C GLY A 24 0.09 -0.99 30.80
N ALA A 25 0.36 -1.64 29.66
CA ALA A 25 1.72 -2.07 29.33
C ALA A 25 2.65 -0.86 29.13
N ALA A 26 3.58 -0.67 30.08
CA ALA A 26 4.58 0.38 30.05
C ALA A 26 5.89 -0.10 29.41
N GLY A 27 6.71 0.86 28.93
CA GLY A 27 8.02 0.58 28.35
C GLY A 27 8.00 0.17 26.88
N PRO A 28 9.13 -0.33 26.35
CA PRO A 28 9.24 -0.73 24.95
C PRO A 28 8.45 -2.02 24.69
N LEU A 29 7.60 -2.00 23.66
CA LEU A 29 6.80 -3.14 23.23
C LEU A 29 7.17 -3.52 21.80
N ALA A 30 7.13 -4.82 21.50
CA ALA A 30 7.32 -5.35 20.16
C ALA A 30 6.26 -6.42 19.90
N ALA A 31 5.73 -6.44 18.68
CA ALA A 31 4.76 -7.44 18.24
C ALA A 31 5.12 -7.92 16.84
N ALA A 32 5.12 -9.24 16.66
CA ALA A 32 5.27 -9.89 15.37
C ALA A 32 4.03 -10.75 15.10
N CYS A 33 3.43 -10.56 13.94
CA CYS A 33 2.36 -11.41 13.43
C CYS A 33 2.86 -12.05 12.15
N ALA A 34 2.74 -13.37 12.05
CA ALA A 34 3.07 -14.12 10.85
C ALA A 34 1.88 -15.01 10.48
N ARG A 35 1.60 -15.11 9.18
CA ARG A 35 0.70 -16.10 8.63
C ARG A 35 1.53 -17.12 7.88
N LEU A 36 1.58 -18.34 8.40
CA LEU A 36 2.21 -19.47 7.72
C LEU A 36 1.14 -20.16 6.88
N GLY A 37 1.45 -20.40 5.61
CA GLY A 37 0.56 -21.08 4.66
C GLY A 37 1.39 -21.95 3.71
N PRO A 38 0.75 -22.89 2.99
CA PRO A 38 1.43 -23.67 1.97
C PRO A 38 2.06 -22.72 0.95
N ARG A 39 3.26 -23.06 0.49
CA ARG A 39 4.02 -22.31 -0.51
C ARG A 39 3.15 -22.20 -1.77
N GLN A 40 2.72 -21.00 -2.15
CA GLN A 40 2.17 -20.79 -3.48
C GLN A 40 3.36 -20.85 -4.44
N ASP A 41 3.42 -21.90 -5.25
CA ASP A 41 4.37 -22.00 -6.34
C ASP A 41 4.09 -20.84 -7.31
N VAL A 42 4.99 -19.85 -7.30
CA VAL A 42 5.04 -18.82 -8.32
C VAL A 42 5.31 -19.56 -9.64
N PRO A 43 4.47 -19.39 -10.69
CA PRO A 43 4.78 -19.97 -11.99
C PRO A 43 6.10 -19.37 -12.47
N GLN A 44 7.18 -20.16 -12.37
CA GLN A 44 8.43 -19.85 -13.04
C GLN A 44 8.16 -20.01 -14.54
N GLY A 45 8.43 -18.93 -15.28
CA GLY A 45 8.20 -18.87 -16.72
C GLY A 45 8.89 -20.03 -17.45
N PRO A 46 8.34 -20.46 -18.59
CA PRO A 46 8.80 -21.67 -19.25
C PRO A 46 10.14 -21.46 -19.96
N ALA A 47 11.10 -22.32 -19.62
CA ALA A 47 12.23 -22.65 -20.48
C ALA A 47 11.76 -23.59 -21.60
N GLU A 48 11.94 -23.11 -22.83
CA GLU A 48 12.23 -23.80 -24.11
C GLU A 48 11.55 -25.14 -24.48
N ALA A 49 10.79 -25.05 -25.58
CA ALA A 49 10.70 -25.93 -26.76
C ALA A 49 10.36 -27.42 -26.61
N SER A 50 9.18 -27.79 -27.13
CA SER A 50 8.99 -28.97 -28.00
C SER A 50 7.68 -28.87 -28.80
N SER A 51 7.81 -29.11 -30.10
CA SER A 51 6.78 -29.02 -31.15
C SER A 51 5.79 -30.18 -31.16
N SER A 52 4.50 -29.91 -31.43
CA SER A 52 3.73 -30.54 -32.51
C SER A 52 2.25 -30.11 -32.51
N SER A 53 1.66 -30.21 -33.69
CA SER A 53 0.40 -29.66 -34.22
C SER A 53 -0.92 -30.25 -33.69
N GLN A 54 -1.94 -29.40 -33.46
CA GLN A 54 -3.27 -29.35 -34.15
C GLN A 54 -4.32 -28.48 -33.37
N PRO A 55 -5.35 -27.89 -34.03
CA PRO A 55 -6.37 -26.98 -33.45
C PRO A 55 -7.75 -27.70 -33.27
N PRO A 56 -8.91 -27.04 -32.97
CA PRO A 56 -9.26 -25.79 -32.28
C PRO A 56 -10.31 -25.98 -31.13
N ALA A 57 -10.76 -24.86 -30.54
CA ALA A 57 -12.11 -24.57 -29.99
C ALA A 57 -12.25 -24.33 -28.47
N LYS A 58 -12.49 -23.04 -28.17
CA LYS A 58 -13.25 -22.44 -27.04
C LYS A 58 -13.16 -23.17 -25.69
N ARG A 59 -12.20 -22.76 -24.86
CA ARG A 59 -12.38 -22.77 -23.39
C ARG A 59 -12.38 -21.35 -22.86
N GLN A 60 -13.49 -21.05 -22.21
CA GLN A 60 -13.80 -19.96 -21.29
C GLN A 60 -12.56 -19.26 -20.73
N LYS A 61 -12.51 -17.94 -20.93
CA LYS A 61 -11.53 -17.02 -20.35
C LYS A 61 -11.61 -17.11 -18.82
N GLN A 62 -10.84 -18.02 -18.24
CA GLN A 62 -10.33 -17.87 -16.88
C GLN A 62 -9.60 -16.52 -16.87
N GLU A 63 -9.94 -15.63 -15.95
CA GLU A 63 -9.26 -14.37 -15.74
C GLU A 63 -7.85 -14.66 -15.25
N GLU A 64 -7.02 -14.91 -16.25
CA GLU A 64 -5.59 -14.98 -16.26
C GLU A 64 -5.04 -13.79 -15.48
N SER A 65 -4.26 -14.10 -14.45
CA SER A 65 -3.39 -13.18 -13.76
C SER A 65 -2.52 -12.45 -14.79
N GLN A 66 -3.02 -11.33 -15.30
CA GLN A 66 -2.30 -10.54 -16.28
C GLN A 66 -1.11 -9.90 -15.60
N ALA A 67 0.06 -10.38 -16.00
CA ALA A 67 1.33 -9.68 -16.00
C ALA A 67 1.21 -8.34 -16.78
N GLY A 68 0.45 -7.39 -16.25
CA GLY A 68 0.28 -6.05 -16.78
C GLY A 68 1.25 -5.11 -16.08
N GLY A 69 2.28 -4.64 -16.78
CA GLY A 69 3.40 -3.86 -16.22
C GLY A 69 3.05 -2.51 -15.57
N LYS A 70 1.77 -2.12 -15.51
CA LYS A 70 1.29 -0.87 -14.94
C LYS A 70 0.10 -1.11 -14.01
N ILE A 71 0.13 -0.47 -12.85
CA ILE A 71 -0.96 -0.47 -11.86
C ILE A 71 -1.40 0.95 -11.57
N ARG A 72 -2.64 1.17 -11.16
CA ARG A 72 -3.12 2.44 -10.64
C ARG A 72 -3.44 2.29 -9.17
N LEU A 73 -2.93 3.23 -8.36
CA LEU A 73 -3.06 3.18 -6.91
C LEU A 73 -3.61 4.51 -6.39
N ARG A 74 -4.27 4.44 -5.25
CA ARG A 74 -4.47 5.57 -4.35
C ARG A 74 -3.86 5.28 -2.99
N GLN A 75 -3.40 6.32 -2.30
CA GLN A 75 -2.75 6.18 -1.00
C GLN A 75 -3.21 7.20 0.05
N VAL A 76 -3.04 6.78 1.31
CA VAL A 76 -2.96 7.64 2.47
C VAL A 76 -1.54 7.54 3.02
N LEU A 77 -0.86 8.67 3.19
CA LEU A 77 0.49 8.74 3.77
C LEU A 77 0.43 9.50 5.08
N LEU A 78 1.05 8.94 6.11
CA LEU A 78 1.23 9.54 7.41
C LEU A 78 2.72 9.55 7.78
N ARG A 79 3.37 10.71 7.74
CA ARG A 79 4.76 10.93 8.17
C ARG A 79 4.88 10.87 9.70
N HIS A 80 6.08 10.71 10.21
CA HIS A 80 6.37 10.76 11.65
C HIS A 80 7.68 11.50 11.89
N SER A 81 8.01 11.79 13.15
CA SER A 81 9.21 12.52 13.56
C SER A 81 10.52 11.86 13.12
N GLN A 82 10.52 10.53 12.95
CA GLN A 82 11.68 9.74 12.50
C GLN A 82 11.73 9.55 10.97
N SER A 83 10.80 10.13 10.21
CA SER A 83 10.85 10.10 8.74
C SER A 83 11.96 11.02 8.21
N GLN A 84 12.46 10.79 6.99
CA GLN A 84 13.52 11.61 6.38
C GLN A 84 13.15 13.11 6.30
N ARG A 85 11.85 13.40 6.18
CA ARG A 85 11.31 14.76 6.10
C ARG A 85 10.10 14.86 7.04
N PRO A 86 10.31 15.18 8.34
CA PRO A 86 9.27 15.27 9.36
C PRO A 86 8.49 16.59 9.25
N HIS A 87 7.99 16.87 8.05
CA HIS A 87 7.23 18.06 7.69
C HIS A 87 6.11 17.65 6.74
N ASP A 88 4.89 18.09 7.04
CA ASP A 88 3.69 17.84 6.25
C ASP A 88 3.67 18.84 5.07
N PRO A 89 3.87 18.38 3.83
CA PRO A 89 3.91 19.26 2.67
C PRO A 89 2.51 19.70 2.20
N VAL A 90 1.43 19.09 2.71
CA VAL A 90 0.04 19.43 2.37
C VAL A 90 -0.46 20.58 3.25
N ARG A 91 -0.07 20.59 4.54
CA ARG A 91 -0.52 21.58 5.53
C ARG A 91 0.57 22.54 5.99
N SER A 92 1.76 22.42 5.44
CA SER A 92 2.92 23.27 5.77
C SER A 92 3.20 23.34 7.28
N ARG A 93 3.21 22.18 7.95
CA ARG A 93 3.42 22.09 9.41
C ARG A 93 4.42 21.00 9.78
N PRO A 94 5.21 21.19 10.86
CA PRO A 94 6.11 20.15 11.35
C PRO A 94 5.34 18.95 11.92
N VAL A 95 5.88 17.76 11.72
CA VAL A 95 5.30 16.50 12.21
C VAL A 95 6.02 16.06 13.48
N LYS A 96 5.32 16.13 14.62
CA LYS A 96 5.87 15.78 15.96
C LYS A 96 5.54 14.36 16.43
N ARG A 97 4.54 13.73 15.81
CA ARG A 97 4.07 12.40 16.19
C ARG A 97 5.12 11.32 15.96
N THR A 98 5.11 10.31 16.80
CA THR A 98 5.98 9.13 16.75
C THR A 98 5.52 8.16 15.65
N LEU A 99 6.36 7.16 15.36
CA LEU A 99 5.98 6.07 14.48
C LEU A 99 4.78 5.27 15.03
N GLU A 100 4.77 5.01 16.34
CA GLU A 100 3.67 4.28 17.03
C GLU A 100 2.34 5.02 16.86
N GLU A 101 2.32 6.33 17.08
CA GLU A 101 1.12 7.17 16.89
C GLU A 101 0.67 7.23 15.43
N ALA A 102 1.62 7.27 14.48
CA ALA A 102 1.29 7.25 13.05
C ALA A 102 0.68 5.91 12.62
N GLU A 103 1.18 4.80 13.15
CA GLU A 103 0.65 3.45 12.92
C GLU A 103 -0.73 3.25 13.55
N GLU A 104 -0.94 3.73 14.77
CA GLU A 104 -2.26 3.69 15.42
C GLU A 104 -3.30 4.53 14.66
N GLN A 105 -2.92 5.73 14.22
CA GLN A 105 -3.80 6.57 13.40
C GLN A 105 -4.12 5.89 12.06
N MET A 106 -3.14 5.25 11.42
CA MET A 106 -3.36 4.52 10.18
C MET A 106 -4.26 3.29 10.39
N LEU A 107 -4.16 2.63 11.55
CA LEU A 107 -5.04 1.51 11.90
C LEU A 107 -6.50 1.95 11.97
N GLY A 108 -6.79 3.10 12.58
CA GLY A 108 -8.14 3.67 12.59
C GLY A 108 -8.67 4.00 11.18
N VAL A 109 -7.79 4.54 10.32
CA VAL A 109 -8.11 4.78 8.90
C VAL A 109 -8.42 3.46 8.18
N LEU A 110 -7.60 2.44 8.38
CA LEU A 110 -7.79 1.11 7.80
C LEU A 110 -9.14 0.51 8.21
N ASP A 111 -9.48 0.58 9.49
CA ASP A 111 -10.76 0.05 10.01
C ASP A 111 -11.96 0.77 9.38
N GLY A 112 -11.91 2.10 9.29
CA GLY A 112 -12.95 2.88 8.63
C GLY A 112 -13.13 2.52 7.15
N LEU A 113 -12.03 2.43 6.41
CA LEU A 113 -12.04 2.09 4.98
C LEU A 113 -12.47 0.65 4.70
N VAL A 114 -12.27 -0.25 5.66
CA VAL A 114 -12.80 -1.62 5.54
C VAL A 114 -14.30 -1.64 5.79
N ALA A 115 -14.78 -0.86 6.75
CA ALA A 115 -16.20 -0.81 7.10
C ALA A 115 -17.05 -0.22 5.96
N ASP A 116 -16.54 0.77 5.24
CA ASP A 116 -17.24 1.45 4.15
C ASP A 116 -16.91 0.93 2.73
N GLY A 117 -16.11 -0.14 2.62
CA GLY A 117 -15.70 -0.68 1.32
C GLY A 117 -14.82 0.27 0.50
N CYS A 118 -14.07 1.14 1.17
CA CYS A 118 -13.22 2.20 0.60
C CYS A 118 -13.99 3.33 -0.10
N ALA A 119 -15.29 3.50 0.16
CA ALA A 119 -16.07 4.61 -0.37
C ALA A 119 -15.54 5.97 0.11
N GLY A 120 -15.12 6.06 1.38
CA GLY A 120 -14.60 7.28 2.00
C GLY A 120 -13.13 7.58 1.71
N PHE A 121 -12.44 6.80 0.87
CA PHE A 121 -10.99 6.93 0.69
C PHE A 121 -10.57 8.34 0.25
N ALA A 122 -11.26 8.94 -0.71
CA ALA A 122 -10.95 10.29 -1.18
C ALA A 122 -11.10 11.34 -0.06
N ALA A 123 -12.15 11.22 0.75
CA ALA A 123 -12.38 12.10 1.90
C ALA A 123 -11.30 11.93 2.99
N VAL A 124 -10.92 10.69 3.28
CA VAL A 124 -9.83 10.37 4.22
C VAL A 124 -8.49 10.89 3.69
N SER A 125 -8.18 10.68 2.41
CA SER A 125 -6.96 11.20 1.80
C SER A 125 -6.89 12.72 1.90
N LYS A 126 -7.97 13.43 1.55
CA LYS A 126 -8.01 14.89 1.63
C LYS A 126 -7.87 15.42 3.07
N SER A 127 -8.47 14.71 4.04
CA SER A 127 -8.50 15.15 5.44
C SER A 127 -7.27 14.75 6.24
N LEU A 128 -6.55 13.67 5.90
CA LEU A 128 -5.47 13.11 6.73
C LEU A 128 -4.14 12.90 5.99
N SER A 129 -4.13 12.65 4.69
CA SER A 129 -2.91 12.26 3.98
C SER A 129 -1.92 13.43 3.83
N GLU A 130 -0.65 13.15 4.11
CA GLU A 130 0.49 14.07 4.02
C GLU A 130 1.30 13.81 2.73
N CYS A 131 0.65 13.23 1.73
CA CYS A 131 1.12 13.12 0.35
C CYS A 131 0.48 14.21 -0.52
N GLN A 132 1.24 14.80 -1.45
CA GLN A 132 0.74 15.79 -2.41
C GLN A 132 -0.44 15.28 -3.25
N SER A 133 -0.59 13.97 -3.43
CA SER A 133 -1.77 13.37 -4.08
C SER A 133 -3.09 13.69 -3.38
N ALA A 134 -3.07 14.02 -2.08
CA ALA A 134 -4.23 14.45 -1.32
C ALA A 134 -4.85 15.76 -1.84
N LEU A 135 -4.07 16.59 -2.54
CA LEU A 135 -4.51 17.87 -3.11
C LEU A 135 -5.29 17.71 -4.43
N LYS A 136 -5.31 16.50 -5.03
CA LYS A 136 -6.14 16.22 -6.19
C LYS A 136 -7.62 16.39 -5.83
N GLY A 137 -8.41 16.90 -6.78
CA GLY A 137 -9.83 17.18 -6.57
C GLY A 137 -10.72 15.94 -6.66
N GLY A 138 -11.86 16.00 -5.95
CA GLY A 138 -12.92 14.99 -6.00
C GLY A 138 -12.43 13.58 -5.64
N GLU A 139 -12.90 12.59 -6.41
CA GLU A 139 -12.58 11.17 -6.25
C GLU A 139 -11.10 10.83 -6.47
N PHE A 140 -10.32 11.75 -7.05
CA PHE A 140 -8.89 11.55 -7.29
C PHE A 140 -8.01 11.94 -6.10
N ALA A 141 -8.58 12.41 -4.99
CA ALA A 141 -7.81 12.68 -3.77
C ALA A 141 -7.09 11.41 -3.30
N GLY A 142 -5.75 11.47 -3.22
CA GLY A 142 -4.89 10.34 -2.90
C GLY A 142 -4.47 9.48 -4.11
N ASP A 143 -4.99 9.73 -5.31
CA ASP A 143 -4.61 8.99 -6.53
C ASP A 143 -3.14 9.26 -6.90
N LEU A 144 -2.38 8.21 -7.20
CA LEU A 144 -1.00 8.29 -7.67
C LEU A 144 -0.89 8.19 -9.19
N GLY A 145 -1.99 7.87 -9.87
CA GLY A 145 -1.99 7.60 -11.30
C GLY A 145 -1.35 6.25 -11.61
N TRP A 146 -0.97 6.08 -12.88
CA TRP A 146 -0.38 4.84 -13.37
C TRP A 146 1.09 4.75 -12.98
N ILE A 147 1.44 3.64 -12.34
CA ILE A 147 2.79 3.30 -11.91
C ILE A 147 3.25 2.07 -12.69
N ASP A 148 4.37 2.22 -13.40
CA ASP A 148 5.04 1.14 -14.11
C ASP A 148 6.18 0.58 -13.24
N ARG A 149 6.32 -0.74 -13.19
CA ARG A 149 7.37 -1.40 -12.39
C ARG A 149 8.77 -0.93 -12.80
N ARG A 150 9.02 -0.81 -14.11
CA ARG A 150 10.33 -0.40 -14.63
C ARG A 150 10.62 1.07 -14.39
N THR A 151 9.59 1.92 -14.46
CA THR A 151 9.74 3.38 -14.23
C THR A 151 9.84 3.72 -12.75
N ALA A 152 9.24 2.92 -11.87
CA ALA A 152 9.29 3.14 -10.43
C ALA A 152 10.60 2.66 -9.79
N GLU A 153 11.28 1.68 -10.39
CA GLU A 153 12.60 1.18 -9.95
C GLU A 153 13.79 1.96 -10.56
N ALA A 154 13.55 2.80 -11.59
CA ALA A 154 14.60 3.54 -12.26
C ALA A 154 15.20 4.65 -11.35
N PRO A 155 16.54 4.81 -11.32
CA PRO A 155 17.18 5.87 -10.56
C PRO A 155 16.80 7.27 -11.10
N LYS A 156 16.86 8.27 -10.20
CA LYS A 156 16.54 9.69 -10.43
C LYS A 156 17.04 10.18 -11.81
N GLN A 157 16.19 10.16 -12.82
CA GLN A 157 16.47 10.86 -14.07
C GLN A 157 16.00 12.32 -13.96
N PRO A 158 16.77 13.28 -14.51
CA PRO A 158 16.41 14.68 -14.45
C PRO A 158 15.25 14.98 -15.42
N GLU A 159 14.24 15.66 -14.89
CA GLU A 159 13.52 16.75 -15.58
C GLU A 159 13.00 16.44 -17.01
N ARG A 160 11.97 15.60 -17.18
CA ARG A 160 11.12 15.64 -18.39
C ARG A 160 9.76 14.93 -18.22
N GLU A 161 8.96 15.46 -17.30
CA GLU A 161 7.50 15.56 -17.39
C GLU A 161 7.00 16.06 -16.03
N LYS A 162 6.42 17.27 -16.00
CA LYS A 162 5.81 17.91 -14.82
C LYS A 162 4.51 17.22 -14.35
N ALA A 163 4.38 15.92 -14.56
CA ALA A 163 3.42 15.12 -13.83
C ALA A 163 4.07 14.75 -12.50
N LEU A 164 3.39 15.05 -11.39
CA LEU A 164 3.74 14.73 -10.01
C LEU A 164 4.06 13.22 -9.86
N ARG A 165 5.25 12.76 -10.28
CA ARG A 165 5.69 11.37 -10.14
C ARG A 165 6.02 11.14 -8.67
N VAL A 166 5.02 10.71 -7.92
CA VAL A 166 5.19 10.29 -6.53
C VAL A 166 6.03 9.02 -6.55
N GLN A 167 7.31 9.13 -6.17
CA GLN A 167 8.17 7.96 -5.98
C GLN A 167 7.72 7.24 -4.72
N LEU A 168 7.30 5.98 -4.89
CA LEU A 168 7.01 5.09 -3.78
C LEU A 168 8.30 4.41 -3.31
N PRO A 169 8.52 4.28 -1.99
CA PRO A 169 9.61 3.46 -1.45
C PRO A 169 9.56 2.03 -1.98
N ALA A 170 10.72 1.37 -2.13
CA ALA A 170 10.81 0.05 -2.76
C ALA A 170 9.95 -1.03 -2.09
N ASN A 171 9.88 -1.03 -0.76
CA ASN A 171 9.03 -1.96 0.00
C ASN A 171 7.54 -1.68 -0.23
N VAL A 172 7.15 -0.41 -0.35
CA VAL A 172 5.78 0.01 -0.62
C VAL A 172 5.38 -0.34 -2.05
N LEU A 173 6.28 -0.12 -3.00
CA LEU A 173 6.08 -0.47 -4.41
C LEU A 173 5.89 -1.98 -4.58
N LYS A 174 6.73 -2.80 -3.95
CA LYS A 174 6.61 -4.26 -3.99
C LYS A 174 5.23 -4.72 -3.53
N ALA A 175 4.80 -4.26 -2.36
CA ALA A 175 3.48 -4.59 -1.82
C ALA A 175 2.34 -4.11 -2.75
N ALA A 176 2.51 -2.96 -3.39
CA ALA A 176 1.50 -2.42 -4.30
C ALA A 176 1.24 -3.31 -5.53
N PHE A 177 2.29 -3.92 -6.09
CA PHE A 177 2.16 -4.86 -7.21
C PHE A 177 1.59 -6.22 -6.82
N GLU A 178 1.60 -6.55 -5.53
CA GLU A 178 1.00 -7.78 -5.00
C GLU A 178 -0.52 -7.63 -4.76
N LEU A 179 -1.06 -6.40 -4.77
CA LEU A 179 -2.49 -6.13 -4.61
C LEU A 179 -3.30 -6.50 -5.86
N GLY A 180 -4.46 -7.11 -5.65
CA GLY A 180 -5.52 -7.26 -6.65
C GLY A 180 -6.26 -5.95 -6.93
N VAL A 181 -6.96 -5.86 -8.07
CA VAL A 181 -7.74 -4.67 -8.42
C VAL A 181 -8.89 -4.49 -7.42
N GLY A 182 -9.05 -3.28 -6.90
CA GLY A 182 -10.01 -2.94 -5.83
C GLY A 182 -9.48 -3.23 -4.42
N GLU A 183 -8.39 -3.98 -4.28
CA GLU A 183 -7.90 -4.45 -2.99
C GLU A 183 -7.24 -3.32 -2.18
N LEU A 184 -7.63 -3.25 -0.91
CA LEU A 184 -7.00 -2.41 0.12
C LEU A 184 -5.93 -3.23 0.85
N GLY A 185 -4.69 -2.76 0.80
CA GLY A 185 -3.53 -3.45 1.37
C GLY A 185 -3.42 -3.38 2.89
N ASP A 186 -2.29 -3.86 3.39
CA ASP A 186 -1.88 -3.72 4.79
C ASP A 186 -1.19 -2.36 5.03
N ILE A 187 -0.89 -2.06 6.30
CA ILE A 187 -0.12 -0.90 6.72
C ILE A 187 1.36 -1.14 6.43
N LEU A 188 2.00 -0.19 5.74
CA LEU A 188 3.40 -0.30 5.31
C LEU A 188 4.22 0.85 5.90
N SER A 189 5.29 0.55 6.62
CA SER A 189 6.19 1.59 7.17
C SER A 189 7.41 1.75 6.27
N SER A 190 7.81 2.99 6.01
CA SER A 190 9.02 3.34 5.25
C SER A 190 9.74 4.53 5.89
N ASP A 191 10.89 4.87 5.33
CA ASP A 191 11.65 6.09 5.61
C ASP A 191 10.89 7.42 5.36
N VAL A 192 9.85 7.40 4.52
CA VAL A 192 8.98 8.56 4.25
C VAL A 192 7.85 8.65 5.28
N GLY A 193 7.34 7.51 5.75
CA GLY A 193 6.22 7.44 6.68
C GLY A 193 5.47 6.11 6.63
N VAL A 194 4.26 6.12 7.18
CA VAL A 194 3.31 5.00 7.19
C VAL A 194 2.34 5.18 6.02
N HIS A 195 2.23 4.15 5.19
CA HIS A 195 1.45 4.13 3.96
C HIS A 195 0.30 3.14 4.07
N LEU A 196 -0.83 3.50 3.49
CA LEU A 196 -1.93 2.60 3.20
C LEU A 196 -2.31 2.76 1.73
N LEU A 197 -2.37 1.64 1.01
CA LEU A 197 -2.57 1.61 -0.43
C LEU A 197 -3.86 0.90 -0.80
N GLN A 198 -4.52 1.39 -1.83
CA GLN A 198 -5.54 0.64 -2.56
C GLN A 198 -5.23 0.65 -4.05
N ARG A 199 -5.32 -0.53 -4.67
CA ARG A 199 -5.22 -0.65 -6.12
C ARG A 199 -6.56 -0.39 -6.78
N THR A 200 -6.59 0.54 -7.73
CA THR A 200 -7.79 0.92 -8.49
C THR A 200 -7.80 0.35 -9.90
N ALA A 201 -6.64 0.00 -10.46
CA ALA A 201 -6.49 -0.74 -11.73
C ALA A 201 -5.16 -1.52 -11.77
#